data_AF-A0A938BG57-F1
#
_entry.id   AF-A0A938BG57-F1
#
_cell.length_a   1.000
_cell.length_b   1.000
_cell.length_c   1.000
_cell.angle_alpha   90.00
_cell.angle_beta   90.00
_cell.angle_gamma   90.00
#
_symmetry.space_group_name_H-M   'P 1'
#
loop_
_entity.id
_entity.type
_entity.pdbx_description
1 polymer ?
#
loop_
_entity_poly.entity_id
_entity_poly.type
_entity_poly.pdbx_seq_one_letter_code
_entity_poly.pdbx_strand_id
1 'polypeptide(L)'
;MEILYHFSLDSTGEMLTLKTLLKDKKDPHIESLANMIKGAEWIEREMWEMLGINFIGHPNLKRLLLDEELPEDFHPLRKEKK
;
A
#
# COMPACT_ATOMS: atom_id res chain seq x y z
N MET A 1 11.22 -1.36 3.06
CA MET A 1 10.25 -2.25 2.40
C MET A 1 10.24 -1.95 0.92
N GLU A 2 9.83 -2.88 0.06
CA GLU A 2 9.74 -2.64 -1.38
C GLU A 2 8.27 -2.67 -1.80
N ILE A 3 7.85 -1.68 -2.61
CA ILE A 3 6.52 -1.61 -3.20
C ILE A 3 6.68 -1.63 -4.72
N LEU A 4 5.85 -2.45 -5.37
CA LEU A 4 5.78 -2.57 -6.82
C LEU A 4 4.37 -2.15 -7.25
N TYR A 5 4.28 -1.12 -8.09
CA TYR A 5 3.04 -0.75 -8.76
C TYR A 5 3.10 -1.22 -10.21
N HIS A 6 2.10 -1.99 -10.62
CA HIS A 6 1.99 -2.49 -11.98
C HIS A 6 0.87 -1.73 -12.71
N PHE A 7 1.20 -1.13 -13.85
CA PHE A 7 0.26 -0.45 -14.73
C PHE A 7 0.29 -1.12 -16.10
N SER A 8 -0.87 -1.44 -16.65
CA SER A 8 -1.01 -1.90 -18.02
C SER A 8 -1.42 -0.75 -18.92
N LEU A 9 -0.84 -0.69 -20.12
CA LEU A 9 -1.36 0.12 -21.22
C LEU A 9 -2.12 -0.80 -22.16
N ASP A 10 -3.44 -0.80 -22.04
CA ASP A 10 -4.31 -1.71 -22.80
C ASP A 10 -4.20 -1.48 -24.32
N SER A 11 -3.84 -0.27 -24.75
CA SER A 11 -3.68 0.09 -26.16
C SER A 11 -2.46 -0.58 -26.83
N THR A 12 -1.37 -0.80 -26.09
CA THR A 12 -0.13 -1.39 -26.62
C THR A 12 0.14 -2.79 -26.09
N GLY A 13 -0.55 -3.21 -25.02
CA GLY A 13 -0.30 -4.46 -24.31
C GLY A 13 0.96 -4.42 -23.44
N GLU A 14 1.57 -3.24 -23.26
CA GLU A 14 2.78 -3.07 -22.46
C GLU A 14 2.44 -2.96 -20.97
N MET A 15 3.36 -3.39 -20.12
CA MET A 15 3.23 -3.30 -18.67
C MET A 15 4.39 -2.50 -18.09
N LEU A 16 4.07 -1.43 -17.39
CA LEU A 16 5.01 -0.61 -16.64
C LEU A 16 5.00 -1.07 -15.19
N THR A 17 6.16 -1.41 -14.65
CA THR A 17 6.34 -1.69 -13.22
C THR A 17 7.15 -0.59 -12.59
N LEU A 18 6.53 0.18 -11.69
CA LEU A 18 7.22 1.16 -10.85
C LEU A 18 7.63 0.48 -9.55
N LYS A 19 8.94 0.48 -9.29
CA LYS A 19 9.53 -0.06 -8.07
C LYS A 19 10.00 1.08 -7.19
N THR A 20 9.55 1.06 -5.93
CA THR A 20 10.01 2.01 -4.91
C THR A 20 10.50 1.28 -3.66
N LEU A 21 11.52 1.85 -3.02
CA LEU A 21 12.16 1.30 -1.84
C LEU A 21 11.96 2.26 -0.66
N LEU A 22 11.17 1.83 0.31
CA LEU A 22 11.03 2.50 1.60
C LEU A 22 12.23 2.18 2.48
N LYS A 23 13.03 3.21 2.81
CA LYS A 23 14.25 3.06 3.62
C LYS A 23 13.91 2.73 5.07
N ASP A 24 12.91 3.40 5.63
CA ASP A 24 12.44 3.12 6.99
C ASP A 24 11.58 1.85 7.01
N LYS A 25 11.92 0.92 7.90
CA LYS A 25 11.18 -0.33 8.12
C LYS A 25 10.33 -0.29 9.38
N LYS A 26 10.62 0.63 10.31
CA LYS A 26 9.86 0.81 11.54
C LYS A 26 8.64 1.70 11.28
N ASP A 27 8.86 2.78 10.53
CA ASP A 27 7.82 3.72 10.11
C ASP A 27 7.81 3.90 8.57
N PRO A 28 7.40 2.86 7.80
CA PRO A 28 7.35 2.95 6.36
C PRO A 28 6.23 3.89 5.92
N HIS A 29 6.58 5.00 5.27
CA HIS A 29 5.63 5.96 4.72
C HIS A 29 5.95 6.34 3.26
N ILE A 30 4.92 6.68 2.50
CA ILE A 30 5.03 7.12 1.09
C ILE A 30 3.85 8.04 0.72
N GLU A 31 4.01 8.88 -0.30
CA GLU A 31 2.89 9.64 -0.88
C GLU A 31 1.91 8.71 -1.60
N SER A 32 0.62 8.92 -1.36
CA SER A 32 -0.47 8.16 -1.96
C SER A 32 -0.65 8.50 -3.44
N LEU A 33 -0.81 7.47 -4.28
CA LEU A 33 -1.21 7.64 -5.68
C LEU A 33 -2.74 7.72 -5.85
N ALA A 34 -3.52 7.43 -4.82
CA ALA A 34 -4.98 7.37 -4.88
C ALA A 34 -5.63 8.68 -5.36
N ASN A 35 -4.99 9.84 -5.14
CA ASN A 35 -5.47 11.13 -5.64
C ASN A 35 -5.40 11.25 -7.16
N MET A 36 -4.47 10.56 -7.81
CA MET A 36 -4.29 10.58 -9.26
C MET A 36 -4.89 9.34 -9.92
N ILE A 37 -4.82 8.19 -9.26
CA ILE A 37 -5.19 6.88 -9.80
C ILE A 37 -6.19 6.23 -8.85
N LYS A 38 -7.47 6.25 -9.23
CA LYS A 38 -8.55 5.71 -8.39
C LYS A 38 -8.37 4.22 -8.05
N GLY A 39 -7.75 3.44 -8.93
CA GLY A 39 -7.43 2.04 -8.68
C GLY A 39 -6.45 1.84 -7.50
N ALA A 40 -5.59 2.82 -7.23
CA ALA A 40 -4.65 2.76 -6.11
C ALA A 40 -5.35 2.91 -4.75
N GLU A 41 -6.55 3.51 -4.68
CA GLU A 41 -7.27 3.72 -3.42
C GLU A 41 -7.51 2.42 -2.66
N TRP A 42 -7.87 1.34 -3.36
CA TRP A 42 -8.15 0.05 -2.73
C TRP A 42 -6.87 -0.68 -2.34
N ILE A 43 -5.88 -0.66 -3.22
CA ILE A 43 -4.62 -1.37 -3.02
C ILE A 43 -3.82 -0.73 -1.88
N GLU A 44 -3.78 0.61 -1.80
CA GLU A 44 -3.07 1.33 -0.74
C GLU A 44 -3.72 1.11 0.64
N ARG A 45 -5.06 1.00 0.70
CA ARG A 45 -5.77 0.63 1.95
C ARG A 45 -5.42 -0.79 2.40
N GLU A 46 -5.43 -1.75 1.49
CA GLU A 46 -5.04 -3.13 1.78
C GLU A 46 -3.58 -3.20 2.27
N MET A 47 -2.66 -2.49 1.61
CA MET A 47 -1.26 -2.45 2.00
C MET A 47 -1.05 -1.77 3.35
N TRP A 48 -1.78 -0.70 3.65
CA TRP A 48 -1.75 -0.05 4.96
C TRP A 48 -2.19 -1.03 6.06
N GLU A 49 -3.31 -1.71 5.87
CA GLU A 49 -3.87 -2.64 6.86
C GLU A 49 -3.01 -3.90 7.04
N MET A 50 -2.54 -4.51 5.95
CA MET A 50 -1.86 -5.81 6.00
C MET A 50 -0.35 -5.69 6.29
N LEU A 51 0.29 -4.59 5.88
CA LEU A 51 1.74 -4.39 5.99
C LEU A 51 2.14 -3.21 6.89
N GLY A 52 1.20 -2.34 7.28
CA GLY A 52 1.47 -1.18 8.14
C GLY A 52 2.20 -0.03 7.44
N ILE A 53 1.93 0.19 6.15
CA ILE A 53 2.52 1.30 5.37
C ILE A 53 1.63 2.52 5.46
N ASN A 54 2.17 3.65 5.92
CA ASN A 54 1.43 4.89 5.95
C ASN A 54 1.43 5.60 4.58
N PHE A 55 0.26 5.80 3.99
CA PHE A 55 0.09 6.50 2.71
C PHE A 55 -0.34 7.96 2.95
N ILE A 56 0.61 8.88 2.81
CA ILE A 56 0.42 10.31 3.06
C ILE A 56 -0.46 10.91 1.97
N GLY A 57 -1.52 11.62 2.37
CA GLY A 57 -2.45 12.27 1.44
C GLY A 57 -3.50 11.34 0.84
N HIS A 58 -3.64 10.11 1.34
CA HIS A 58 -4.67 9.18 0.86
C HIS A 58 -6.09 9.68 1.22
N PRO A 59 -7.05 9.70 0.28
CA PRO A 59 -8.37 10.31 0.49
C PRO A 59 -9.25 9.56 1.51
N ASN A 60 -9.06 8.25 1.67
CA ASN A 60 -9.89 7.40 2.51
C ASN A 60 -9.10 6.22 3.10
N LEU A 61 -8.11 6.51 3.94
CA LEU A 61 -7.27 5.48 4.55
C LEU A 61 -7.98 4.89 5.78
N LYS A 62 -8.76 3.84 5.54
CA LYS A 62 -9.49 3.10 6.58
C LYS A 62 -9.42 1.59 6.32
N ARG A 63 -9.63 0.81 7.37
CA ARG A 63 -9.65 -0.66 7.33
C ARG A 63 -10.59 -1.18 6.24
N LEU A 64 -10.22 -2.32 5.65
CA LEU A 64 -10.93 -2.91 4.52
C LEU A 64 -11.17 -4.41 4.72
N LEU A 65 -10.19 -5.14 5.24
CA LEU A 65 -10.14 -6.61 5.26
C LEU A 65 -10.17 -7.19 6.66
N LEU A 66 -9.51 -6.56 7.62
CA LEU A 66 -9.39 -7.08 8.98
C LEU A 66 -10.61 -6.70 9.80
N ASP A 67 -10.97 -7.58 10.72
CA ASP A 67 -12.04 -7.34 11.68
C ASP A 67 -11.74 -6.08 12.51
N GLU A 68 -12.78 -5.31 12.85
CA GLU A 68 -12.67 -4.10 13.66
C GLU A 68 -12.15 -4.41 15.07
N GLU A 69 -12.41 -5.62 15.58
CA GLU A 69 -11.95 -6.06 16.90
C GLU A 69 -10.44 -6.30 17.01
N LEU A 70 -9.72 -6.43 15.88
CA LEU A 70 -8.27 -6.59 15.89
C LEU A 70 -7.57 -5.26 16.23
N PRO A 71 -6.38 -5.27 16.87
CA PRO A 71 -5.60 -4.06 17.10
C PRO A 71 -5.18 -3.37 15.79
N GLU A 72 -5.11 -2.03 15.75
CA GLU A 72 -4.72 -1.29 14.52
C GLU A 72 -3.29 -1.57 14.07
N ASP A 73 -2.40 -1.85 15.02
CA ASP A 73 -1.01 -2.21 14.77
C ASP A 73 -0.82 -3.69 14.36
N PHE A 74 -1.92 -4.44 14.23
CA PHE A 74 -1.86 -5.85 13.84
C PHE A 74 -1.76 -5.98 12.31
N HIS A 75 -0.53 -6.13 11.82
CA HIS A 75 -0.23 -6.26 10.39
C HIS A 75 0.22 -7.70 10.05
N PRO A 76 -0.69 -8.60 9.66
CA PRO A 76 -0.41 -10.04 9.55
C PRO A 76 0.65 -10.40 8.51
N LEU A 77 0.81 -9.59 7.45
CA LEU A 77 1.81 -9.82 6.40
C LEU A 77 3.13 -9.09 6.68
N ARG A 78 3.19 -8.26 7.72
CA ARG A 78 4.43 -7.58 8.11
C ARG A 78 5.36 -8.60 8.76
N LYS A 79 6.36 -9.05 8.01
CA LYS A 79 7.43 -9.89 8.56
C LYS A 79 8.25 -9.10 9.57
N GLU A 80 7.93 -9.25 10.84
CA GLU A 80 8.86 -8.93 11.91
C GLU A 80 10.01 -9.93 11.85
N LYS A 81 11.23 -9.45 11.63
CA LYS A 81 12.40 -10.30 11.81
C LYS A 81 12.48 -10.60 13.32
N LYS A 82 12.21 -11.86 13.69
CA LYS A 82 12.75 -12.44 14.93
C LYS A 82 14.26 -12.25 15.00
#